data_AF-A0A0C2HQA5-F1
#
_entry.id   AF-A0A0C2HQA5-F1
#
_cell.length_a   1.000
_cell.length_b   1.000
_cell.length_c   1.000
_cell.angle_alpha   90.00
_cell.angle_beta   90.00
_cell.angle_gamma   90.00
#
_symmetry.space_group_name_H-M   'P 1'
#
loop_
_entity.id
_entity.type
_entity.pdbx_description
1 polymer ?
#
loop_
_entity_poly.entity_id
_entity_poly.type
_entity_poly.pdbx_seq_one_letter_code
_entity_poly.pdbx_strand_id
1 'polypeptide(L)'
;MIQFIFHTALYERGESYLAAEAALLKKKKQAADFLAQLPDRPDPLEARIVAMLRRRIAGDEDFVRCLAFFDQTEAETAPTVQGEPVPEWVAAKLLQDFGPRVAPLLGIYLIKLEEIWPFWKTAGSLLYLGKLAPHQASPYLLEFFVGGISAQFRSLAREGLLARADAELIARVDEHLALIENKSAALRQLAQDLRARPS
;
A
#
# COMPACT_ATOMS: atom_id res chain seq x y z
N MET A 1 -6.51 -23.27 5.98
CA MET A 1 -6.38 -22.84 4.56
C MET A 1 -6.61 -21.33 4.39
N ILE A 2 -7.77 -20.77 4.75
CA ILE A 2 -8.02 -19.33 4.56
C ILE A 2 -7.11 -18.42 5.39
N GLN A 3 -6.77 -18.84 6.61
CA GLN A 3 -5.81 -18.17 7.47
C GLN A 3 -4.41 -18.08 6.83
N PHE A 4 -3.96 -19.12 6.14
CA PHE A 4 -2.67 -19.12 5.44
C PHE A 4 -2.69 -18.13 4.28
N ILE A 5 -3.73 -18.18 3.43
CA ILE A 5 -3.91 -17.24 2.31
C ILE A 5 -3.92 -15.79 2.82
N PHE A 6 -4.65 -15.54 3.90
CA PHE A 6 -4.68 -14.21 4.52
C PHE A 6 -3.31 -13.78 5.07
N HIS A 7 -2.59 -14.69 5.73
CA HIS A 7 -1.23 -14.42 6.20
C HIS A 7 -0.29 -14.07 5.04
N THR A 8 -0.37 -14.79 3.92
CA THR A 8 0.36 -14.46 2.69
C THR A 8 0.00 -13.05 2.20
N ALA A 9 -1.29 -12.71 2.12
CA ALA A 9 -1.71 -11.36 1.71
C ALA A 9 -1.22 -10.26 2.68
N LEU A 10 -1.10 -10.57 3.98
CA LEU A 10 -0.61 -9.61 4.98
C LEU A 10 0.88 -9.34 4.87
N TYR A 11 1.71 -10.35 4.64
CA TYR A 11 3.16 -10.21 4.82
C TYR A 11 3.96 -10.27 3.52
N GLU A 12 3.48 -11.01 2.52
CA GLU A 12 4.16 -11.12 1.23
C GLU A 12 3.94 -9.90 0.34
N ARG A 13 4.75 -9.80 -0.72
CA ARG A 13 4.72 -8.78 -1.77
C ARG A 13 4.67 -9.43 -3.15
N GLY A 14 4.52 -8.61 -4.19
CA GLY A 14 4.57 -9.01 -5.59
C GLY A 14 3.54 -10.09 -5.95
N GLU A 15 3.97 -11.08 -6.73
CA GLU A 15 3.11 -12.16 -7.24
C GLU A 15 2.47 -13.00 -6.13
N SER A 16 3.20 -13.25 -5.03
CA SER A 16 2.67 -13.97 -3.88
C SER A 16 1.49 -13.26 -3.24
N TYR A 17 1.56 -11.93 -3.14
CA TYR A 17 0.46 -11.12 -2.67
C TYR A 17 -0.73 -11.16 -3.63
N LEU A 18 -0.51 -11.00 -4.94
CA LEU A 18 -1.59 -11.04 -5.95
C LEU A 18 -2.30 -12.38 -5.96
N ALA A 19 -1.55 -13.48 -5.89
CA ALA A 19 -2.11 -14.84 -5.83
C ALA A 19 -2.97 -15.03 -4.57
N ALA A 20 -2.51 -14.51 -3.42
CA ALA A 20 -3.25 -14.56 -2.17
C ALA A 20 -4.54 -13.71 -2.22
N GLU A 21 -4.47 -12.47 -2.72
CA GLU A 21 -5.64 -11.62 -2.91
C GLU A 21 -6.66 -12.28 -3.83
N ALA A 22 -6.23 -12.77 -5.00
CA ALA A 22 -7.09 -13.47 -5.95
C ALA A 22 -7.74 -14.73 -5.33
N ALA A 23 -7.02 -15.47 -4.49
CA ALA A 23 -7.56 -16.61 -3.77
C ALA A 23 -8.60 -16.21 -2.72
N LEU A 24 -8.42 -15.08 -2.02
CA LEU A 24 -9.43 -14.53 -1.11
C LEU A 24 -10.68 -14.07 -1.87
N LEU A 25 -10.52 -13.37 -2.99
CA LEU A 25 -11.62 -12.93 -3.84
C LEU A 25 -12.46 -14.10 -4.37
N LYS A 26 -11.80 -15.19 -4.81
CA LYS A 26 -12.47 -16.43 -5.24
C LYS A 26 -13.29 -17.09 -4.13
N LYS A 27 -12.88 -16.93 -2.86
CA LYS A 27 -13.58 -17.48 -1.68
C LYS A 27 -14.79 -16.66 -1.24
N LYS A 28 -14.98 -15.44 -1.75
CA LYS A 28 -16.15 -14.56 -1.53
C LYS A 28 -16.62 -14.56 -0.07
N LYS A 29 -17.82 -15.10 0.21
CA LYS A 29 -18.45 -15.13 1.53
C LYS A 29 -17.55 -15.74 2.61
N GLN A 30 -16.84 -16.83 2.32
CA GLN A 30 -15.95 -17.45 3.31
C GLN A 30 -14.83 -16.49 3.75
N ALA A 31 -14.28 -15.70 2.82
CA ALA A 31 -13.26 -14.71 3.12
C ALA A 31 -13.85 -13.50 3.85
N ALA A 32 -15.03 -13.04 3.45
CA ALA A 32 -15.74 -11.97 4.15
C ALA A 32 -16.01 -12.32 5.62
N ASP A 33 -16.57 -13.52 5.86
CA ASP A 33 -16.89 -14.02 7.22
C ASP A 33 -15.61 -14.15 8.07
N PHE A 34 -14.54 -14.69 7.49
CA PHE A 34 -13.24 -14.78 8.18
C PHE A 34 -12.69 -13.40 8.54
N LEU A 35 -12.67 -12.45 7.61
CA LEU A 35 -12.17 -11.11 7.87
C LEU A 35 -13.02 -10.35 8.89
N ALA A 36 -14.33 -10.60 8.96
CA ALA A 36 -15.22 -9.98 9.94
C ALA A 36 -14.96 -10.45 11.38
N GLN A 37 -14.44 -11.67 11.56
CA GLN A 37 -14.11 -12.26 12.86
C GLN A 37 -12.71 -11.91 13.37
N LEU A 38 -11.88 -11.26 12.55
CA LEU A 38 -10.54 -10.86 12.98
C LEU A 38 -10.63 -9.79 14.07
N PRO A 39 -9.87 -9.93 15.18
CA PRO A 39 -9.76 -8.87 16.17
C PRO A 39 -9.08 -7.64 15.55
N ASP A 40 -9.30 -6.49 16.18
CA ASP A 40 -8.61 -5.26 15.80
C ASP A 40 -7.09 -5.48 15.82
N ARG A 41 -6.45 -5.05 14.74
CA ARG A 41 -5.01 -5.23 14.55
C ARG A 41 -4.25 -4.08 15.23
N PRO A 42 -3.25 -4.37 16.08
CA PRO A 42 -2.45 -3.33 16.71
C PRO A 42 -1.52 -2.63 15.72
N ASP A 43 -1.17 -3.31 14.62
CA ASP A 43 -0.36 -2.75 13.54
C ASP A 43 -1.25 -1.93 12.59
N PRO A 44 -0.99 -0.61 12.41
CA PRO A 44 -1.80 0.25 11.55
C PRO A 44 -1.78 -0.14 10.07
N LEU A 45 -0.67 -0.70 9.56
CA LEU A 45 -0.58 -1.16 8.20
C LEU A 45 -1.40 -2.44 8.00
N GLU A 46 -1.32 -3.40 8.92
CA GLU A 46 -2.16 -4.61 8.87
C GLU A 46 -3.66 -4.24 8.88
N ALA A 47 -4.07 -3.30 9.75
CA ALA A 47 -5.45 -2.83 9.81
C ALA A 47 -5.91 -2.23 8.46
N ARG A 48 -5.05 -1.42 7.81
CA ARG A 48 -5.33 -0.84 6.48
C ARG A 48 -5.42 -1.90 5.39
N ILE A 49 -4.55 -2.92 5.40
CA ILE A 49 -4.61 -4.05 4.45
C ILE A 49 -5.93 -4.80 4.62
N VAL A 50 -6.32 -5.11 5.87
CA VAL A 50 -7.60 -5.79 6.15
C VAL A 50 -8.79 -4.96 5.66
N ALA A 51 -8.82 -3.65 5.94
CA ALA A 51 -9.88 -2.76 5.50
C ALA A 51 -10.00 -2.71 3.96
N MET A 52 -8.86 -2.61 3.26
CA MET A 52 -8.80 -2.65 1.81
C MET A 52 -9.30 -4.00 1.25
N LEU A 53 -8.83 -5.13 1.81
CA LEU A 53 -9.27 -6.47 1.40
C LEU A 53 -10.78 -6.69 1.61
N ARG A 54 -11.36 -6.19 2.72
CA ARG A 54 -12.81 -6.25 2.96
C ARG A 54 -13.58 -5.55 1.84
N ARG A 55 -13.17 -4.34 1.44
CA ARG A 55 -13.77 -3.60 0.31
C ARG A 55 -13.60 -4.34 -1.03
N ARG A 56 -12.41 -4.90 -1.29
CA ARG A 56 -12.14 -5.70 -2.49
C ARG A 56 -13.05 -6.93 -2.59
N ILE A 57 -13.20 -7.69 -1.50
CA ILE A 57 -14.06 -8.89 -1.45
C ILE A 57 -15.55 -8.53 -1.58
N ALA A 58 -15.95 -7.38 -1.03
CA ALA A 58 -17.32 -6.86 -1.18
C ALA A 58 -17.64 -6.38 -2.60
N GLY A 59 -16.64 -6.26 -3.48
CA GLY A 59 -16.83 -5.81 -4.85
C GLY A 59 -17.01 -4.29 -4.97
N ASP A 60 -16.29 -3.51 -4.15
CA ASP A 60 -16.30 -2.05 -4.21
C ASP A 60 -16.10 -1.52 -5.64
N GLU A 61 -17.10 -0.80 -6.16
CA GLU A 61 -17.17 -0.39 -7.57
C GLU A 61 -16.06 0.60 -7.95
N ASP A 62 -15.67 1.50 -7.04
CA ASP A 62 -14.57 2.43 -7.30
C ASP A 62 -13.25 1.66 -7.46
N PHE A 63 -13.03 0.62 -6.66
CA PHE A 63 -11.84 -0.23 -6.76
C PHE A 63 -11.83 -1.03 -8.07
N VAL A 64 -12.96 -1.62 -8.45
CA VAL A 64 -13.09 -2.36 -9.71
C VAL A 64 -12.82 -1.44 -10.89
N ARG A 65 -13.43 -0.24 -10.92
CA ARG A 65 -13.24 0.75 -11.98
C ARG A 65 -11.81 1.29 -12.04
N CYS A 66 -11.15 1.48 -10.89
CA CYS A 66 -9.77 1.93 -10.84
C CYS A 66 -8.80 0.92 -11.46
N LEU A 67 -9.00 -0.37 -11.20
CA LEU A 67 -8.17 -1.42 -11.81
C LEU A 67 -8.46 -1.56 -13.30
N ALA A 68 -9.73 -1.52 -13.70
CA ALA A 68 -10.12 -1.52 -15.10
C ALA A 68 -9.54 -0.32 -15.87
N PHE A 69 -9.44 0.85 -15.23
CA PHE A 69 -8.77 2.02 -15.81
C PHE A 69 -7.30 1.74 -16.11
N PHE A 70 -6.56 1.08 -15.22
CA PHE A 70 -5.17 0.72 -15.49
C PHE A 70 -5.03 -0.29 -16.62
N ASP A 71 -5.87 -1.33 -16.63
CA ASP A 71 -5.86 -2.36 -17.67
C ASP A 71 -6.20 -1.76 -19.04
N GLN A 72 -7.20 -0.88 -19.10
CA GLN A 72 -7.59 -0.18 -20.32
C GLN A 72 -6.50 0.77 -20.79
N THR A 73 -5.93 1.57 -19.88
CA THR A 73 -4.85 2.51 -20.22
C THR A 73 -3.66 1.76 -20.82
N GLU A 74 -3.26 0.65 -20.21
CA GLU A 74 -2.18 -0.19 -20.72
C GLU A 74 -2.46 -0.71 -22.14
N ALA A 75 -3.66 -1.23 -22.38
CA ALA A 75 -4.08 -1.73 -23.69
C ALA A 75 -4.09 -0.61 -24.76
N GLU A 76 -4.49 0.60 -24.39
CA GLU A 76 -4.58 1.75 -25.30
C GLU A 76 -3.21 2.36 -25.61
N THR A 77 -2.27 2.37 -24.66
CA THR A 77 -0.95 2.97 -24.86
C THR A 77 0.09 2.02 -25.42
N ALA A 78 -0.03 0.71 -25.17
CA ALA A 78 0.90 -0.31 -25.68
C ALA A 78 1.17 -0.22 -27.20
N PRO A 79 0.19 0.04 -28.10
CA PRO A 79 0.45 0.17 -29.53
C PRO A 79 1.02 1.53 -29.95
N THR A 80 1.13 2.50 -29.05
CA THR A 80 1.63 3.85 -29.37
C THR A 80 3.16 3.89 -29.41
N VAL A 81 3.73 4.91 -30.06
CA VAL A 81 5.20 5.11 -30.10
C VAL A 81 5.81 5.24 -28.70
N GLN A 82 5.06 5.81 -27.75
CA GLN A 82 5.51 5.98 -26.38
C GLN A 82 5.41 4.66 -25.58
N GLY A 83 4.54 3.73 -25.98
CA GLY A 83 4.34 2.42 -25.34
C GLY A 83 3.67 2.45 -23.97
N GLU A 84 3.77 3.56 -23.24
CA GLU A 84 3.29 3.73 -21.86
C GLU A 84 2.68 5.12 -21.64
N PRO A 85 1.70 5.26 -20.73
CA PRO A 85 1.12 6.56 -20.40
C PRO A 85 2.09 7.41 -19.56
N VAL A 86 1.94 8.73 -19.66
CA VAL A 86 2.69 9.68 -18.83
C VAL A 86 2.16 9.64 -17.38
N PRO A 87 3.02 9.46 -16.35
CA PRO A 87 2.60 9.38 -14.94
C PRO A 87 1.74 10.55 -14.46
N GLU A 88 2.05 11.78 -14.88
CA GLU A 88 1.33 12.99 -14.50
C GLU A 88 -0.11 12.99 -15.02
N TRP A 89 -0.32 12.46 -16.24
CA TRP A 89 -1.64 12.29 -16.83
C TRP A 89 -2.44 11.24 -16.06
N VAL A 90 -1.81 10.10 -15.73
CA VAL A 90 -2.43 9.04 -14.92
C VAL A 90 -2.86 9.61 -13.57
N ALA A 91 -1.99 10.37 -12.90
CA ALA A 91 -2.31 11.00 -11.63
C ALA A 91 -3.48 11.98 -11.73
N ALA A 92 -3.53 12.78 -12.80
CA ALA A 92 -4.63 13.71 -13.04
C ALA A 92 -5.96 12.98 -13.29
N LYS A 93 -5.94 11.89 -14.07
CA LYS A 93 -7.12 11.04 -14.31
C LYS A 93 -7.61 10.36 -13.05
N LEU A 94 -6.70 9.80 -12.26
CA LEU A 94 -7.06 9.20 -10.97
C LEU A 94 -7.76 10.22 -10.05
N LEU A 95 -7.23 11.44 -9.99
CA LEU A 95 -7.84 12.50 -9.18
C LEU A 95 -9.21 12.93 -9.72
N GLN A 96 -9.33 13.12 -11.03
CA GLN A 96 -10.57 13.54 -11.69
C GLN A 96 -11.69 12.52 -11.52
N ASP A 97 -11.41 11.24 -11.77
CA ASP A 97 -12.44 10.22 -11.91
C ASP A 97 -12.78 9.55 -10.58
N PHE A 98 -11.81 9.47 -9.66
CA PHE A 98 -11.97 8.72 -8.39
C PHE A 98 -11.88 9.60 -7.14
N GLY A 99 -11.31 10.80 -7.22
CA GLY A 99 -11.04 11.63 -6.03
C GLY A 99 -10.27 10.80 -4.99
N PRO A 100 -10.57 10.90 -3.68
CA PRO A 100 -9.86 10.13 -2.65
C PRO A 100 -10.31 8.67 -2.48
N ARG A 101 -11.39 8.24 -3.16
CA ARG A 101 -12.10 6.97 -2.83
C ARG A 101 -11.25 5.72 -3.04
N VAL A 102 -10.28 5.81 -3.96
CA VAL A 102 -9.36 4.71 -4.33
C VAL A 102 -7.99 4.81 -3.64
N ALA A 103 -7.75 5.84 -2.82
CA ALA A 103 -6.49 5.99 -2.09
C ALA A 103 -6.12 4.77 -1.24
N PRO A 104 -7.06 4.08 -0.55
CA PRO A 104 -6.72 2.87 0.19
C PRO A 104 -6.26 1.71 -0.69
N LEU A 105 -6.83 1.56 -1.89
CA LEU A 105 -6.40 0.52 -2.83
C LEU A 105 -4.99 0.81 -3.32
N LEU A 106 -4.78 2.01 -3.88
CA LEU A 106 -3.51 2.39 -4.48
C LEU A 106 -2.39 2.48 -3.44
N GLY A 107 -2.69 2.96 -2.23
CA GLY A 107 -1.73 3.00 -1.14
C GLY A 107 -1.24 1.61 -0.73
N ILE A 108 -2.13 0.63 -0.61
CA ILE A 108 -1.73 -0.75 -0.31
C ILE A 108 -1.01 -1.39 -1.49
N TYR A 109 -1.49 -1.19 -2.72
CA TYR A 109 -0.86 -1.75 -3.91
C TYR A 109 0.54 -1.18 -4.13
N LEU A 110 0.79 0.10 -3.85
CA LEU A 110 2.15 0.65 -3.87
C LEU A 110 3.06 -0.08 -2.88
N ILE A 111 2.62 -0.30 -1.65
CA ILE A 111 3.40 -0.99 -0.61
C ILE A 111 3.65 -2.46 -0.99
N LYS A 112 2.69 -3.09 -1.67
CA LYS A 112 2.68 -4.54 -1.96
C LYS A 112 3.25 -4.92 -3.30
N LEU A 113 3.15 -4.06 -4.31
CA LEU A 113 3.36 -4.40 -5.72
C LEU A 113 4.45 -3.58 -6.40
N GLU A 114 5.17 -2.71 -5.66
CA GLU A 114 6.24 -1.86 -6.21
C GLU A 114 7.19 -2.60 -7.16
N GLU A 115 7.56 -3.84 -6.83
CA GLU A 115 8.53 -4.64 -7.58
C GLU A 115 8.06 -5.10 -8.96
N ILE A 116 6.73 -5.25 -9.13
CA ILE A 116 6.14 -5.83 -10.35
C ILE A 116 5.31 -4.82 -11.13
N TRP A 117 4.99 -3.68 -10.52
CA TRP A 117 4.25 -2.62 -11.19
C TRP A 117 5.15 -1.83 -12.13
N PRO A 118 4.70 -1.57 -13.38
CA PRO A 118 5.45 -0.74 -14.31
C PRO A 118 5.58 0.68 -13.77
N PHE A 119 6.65 1.36 -14.19
CA PHE A 119 7.03 2.68 -13.68
C PHE A 119 5.86 3.66 -13.68
N TRP A 120 5.09 3.72 -14.77
CA TRP A 120 4.00 4.67 -14.91
C TRP A 120 2.84 4.43 -13.91
N LYS A 121 2.52 3.18 -13.56
CA LYS A 121 1.48 2.85 -12.57
C LYS A 121 1.93 3.28 -11.18
N THR A 122 3.17 2.97 -10.82
CA THR A 122 3.76 3.30 -9.52
C THR A 122 3.92 4.81 -9.36
N ALA A 123 4.59 5.47 -10.31
CA ALA A 123 4.81 6.91 -10.29
C ALA A 123 3.48 7.69 -10.37
N GLY A 124 2.56 7.31 -11.25
CA GLY A 124 1.25 7.94 -11.38
C GLY A 124 0.42 7.83 -10.10
N SER A 125 0.45 6.66 -9.44
CA SER A 125 -0.23 6.46 -8.15
C SER A 125 0.40 7.28 -7.02
N LEU A 126 1.73 7.38 -6.95
CA LEU A 126 2.44 8.21 -5.97
C LEU A 126 2.12 9.69 -6.18
N LEU A 127 2.14 10.18 -7.41
CA LEU A 127 1.77 11.56 -7.75
C LEU A 127 0.30 11.85 -7.43
N TYR A 128 -0.60 10.90 -7.67
CA TYR A 128 -2.02 11.02 -7.32
C TYR A 128 -2.24 11.12 -5.81
N LEU A 129 -1.65 10.21 -5.02
CA LEU A 129 -1.68 10.31 -3.55
C LEU A 129 -1.04 11.63 -3.10
N GLY A 130 0.02 12.02 -3.80
CA GLY A 130 0.68 13.32 -3.75
C GLY A 130 -0.17 14.50 -4.23
N LYS A 131 -1.47 14.34 -4.53
CA LYS A 131 -2.44 15.43 -4.77
C LYS A 131 -3.63 15.45 -3.80
N LEU A 132 -3.79 14.44 -2.94
CA LEU A 132 -4.91 14.35 -1.99
C LEU A 132 -4.68 15.15 -0.69
N ALA A 133 -5.71 15.28 0.14
CA ALA A 133 -5.58 15.88 1.46
C ALA A 133 -4.74 14.99 2.41
N PRO A 134 -4.01 15.56 3.39
CA PRO A 134 -3.07 14.81 4.23
C PRO A 134 -3.69 13.58 4.92
N HIS A 135 -4.84 13.73 5.58
CA HIS A 135 -5.57 12.64 6.25
C HIS A 135 -5.95 11.46 5.32
N GLN A 136 -5.95 11.66 4.00
CA GLN A 136 -6.35 10.66 3.00
C GLN A 136 -5.17 9.85 2.46
N ALA A 137 -3.96 10.42 2.44
CA ALA A 137 -2.83 9.88 1.70
C ALA A 137 -1.52 9.78 2.50
N SER A 138 -1.28 10.69 3.47
CA SER A 138 -0.06 10.70 4.28
C SER A 138 0.28 9.36 4.94
N PRO A 139 -0.68 8.57 5.47
CA PRO A 139 -0.34 7.27 6.03
C PRO A 139 0.25 6.30 5.01
N TYR A 140 -0.27 6.29 3.77
CA TYR A 140 0.23 5.40 2.72
C TYR A 140 1.58 5.87 2.18
N LEU A 141 1.73 7.18 1.99
CA LEU A 141 2.99 7.77 1.52
C LEU A 141 4.11 7.59 2.54
N LEU A 142 3.81 7.69 3.84
CA LEU A 142 4.79 7.46 4.91
C LEU A 142 5.24 5.99 4.97
N GLU A 143 4.29 5.05 4.94
CA GLU A 143 4.61 3.62 4.90
C GLU A 143 5.44 3.26 3.67
N PHE A 144 5.07 3.80 2.50
CA PHE A 144 5.84 3.59 1.29
C PHE A 144 7.23 4.25 1.36
N PHE A 145 7.35 5.45 1.92
CA PHE A 145 8.64 6.12 2.09
C PHE A 145 9.59 5.31 2.99
N VAL A 146 9.08 4.73 4.08
CA VAL A 146 9.88 3.94 5.03
C VAL A 146 10.19 2.55 4.47
N GLY A 147 9.21 1.87 3.87
CA GLY A 147 9.29 0.46 3.51
C GLY A 147 9.46 0.15 2.01
N GLY A 148 9.45 1.17 1.15
CA GLY A 148 9.64 1.06 -0.29
C GLY A 148 11.08 0.76 -0.67
N ILE A 149 11.27 0.10 -1.80
CA ILE A 149 12.55 -0.49 -2.23
C ILE A 149 13.33 0.52 -3.07
N SER A 150 12.67 1.12 -4.06
CA SER A 150 13.27 2.05 -5.01
C SER A 150 13.53 3.41 -4.38
N ALA A 151 14.79 3.85 -4.42
CA ALA A 151 15.16 5.19 -3.96
C ALA A 151 14.45 6.29 -4.76
N GLN A 152 14.22 6.08 -6.06
CA GLN A 152 13.50 7.02 -6.92
C GLN A 152 12.05 7.20 -6.45
N PHE A 153 11.33 6.10 -6.21
CA PHE A 153 9.94 6.18 -5.75
C PHE A 153 9.83 6.69 -4.32
N ARG A 154 10.80 6.38 -3.46
CA ARG A 154 10.90 7.02 -2.13
C ARG A 154 11.07 8.54 -2.24
N SER A 155 11.81 9.05 -3.23
CA SER A 155 11.91 10.50 -3.47
C SER A 155 10.55 11.11 -3.83
N LEU A 156 9.79 10.46 -4.73
CA LEU A 156 8.44 10.92 -5.09
C LEU A 156 7.48 10.90 -3.89
N ALA A 157 7.53 9.84 -3.07
CA ALA A 157 6.74 9.79 -1.84
C ALA A 157 7.12 10.91 -0.87
N ARG A 158 8.44 11.15 -0.70
CA ARG A 158 8.96 12.26 0.12
C ARG A 158 8.50 13.62 -0.39
N GLU A 159 8.56 13.88 -1.69
CA GLU A 159 8.08 15.14 -2.28
C GLU A 159 6.57 15.31 -2.02
N GLY A 160 5.79 14.24 -2.19
CA GLY A 160 4.37 14.22 -1.83
C GLY A 160 4.10 14.53 -0.36
N LEU A 161 4.92 14.02 0.56
CA LEU A 161 4.84 14.33 2.00
C LEU A 161 5.26 15.77 2.31
N LEU A 162 6.36 16.26 1.73
CA LEU A 162 6.88 17.61 1.97
C LEU A 162 5.96 18.71 1.45
N ALA A 163 5.28 18.49 0.33
CA ALA A 163 4.28 19.41 -0.20
C ALA A 163 3.07 19.59 0.74
N ARG A 164 2.99 18.78 1.80
CA ARG A 164 1.85 18.65 2.73
C ARG A 164 2.25 18.75 4.20
N ALA A 165 3.45 19.25 4.50
CA ALA A 165 3.93 19.30 5.88
C ALA A 165 2.92 20.05 6.79
N ASP A 166 2.21 19.29 7.60
CA ASP A 166 1.24 19.75 8.58
C ASP A 166 1.47 19.08 9.94
N ALA A 167 0.77 19.55 10.96
CA ALA A 167 0.94 19.04 12.32
C ALA A 167 0.59 17.54 12.43
N GLU A 168 -0.34 17.05 11.62
CA GLU A 168 -0.74 15.63 11.60
C GLU A 168 0.39 14.76 11.03
N LEU A 169 1.03 15.20 9.95
CA LEU A 169 2.17 14.52 9.36
C LEU A 169 3.37 14.50 10.32
N ILE A 170 3.64 15.61 11.01
CA ILE A 170 4.71 15.67 12.02
C ILE A 170 4.45 14.65 13.13
N ALA A 171 3.24 14.63 13.71
CA ALA A 171 2.88 13.66 14.74
C ALA A 171 3.05 12.20 14.26
N ARG A 172 2.67 11.90 13.01
CA ARG A 172 2.85 10.56 12.42
C ARG A 172 4.33 10.21 12.22
N VAL A 173 5.17 11.18 11.81
CA VAL A 173 6.62 10.96 11.70
C VAL A 173 7.20 10.65 13.08
N ASP A 174 6.80 11.39 14.11
CA ASP A 174 7.25 11.16 15.49
C ASP A 174 6.82 9.76 16.00
N GLU A 175 5.58 9.34 15.73
CA GLU A 175 5.10 7.99 16.02
C GLU A 175 5.96 6.91 15.33
N HIS A 176 6.28 7.09 14.04
CA HIS A 176 7.13 6.17 13.31
C HIS A 176 8.56 6.12 13.86
N LEU A 177 9.14 7.26 14.27
CA LEU A 177 10.45 7.32 14.90
C LEU A 177 10.46 6.56 16.23
N ALA A 178 9.46 6.79 17.08
CA ALA A 178 9.32 6.08 18.36
C ALA A 178 9.19 4.56 18.15
N LEU A 179 8.44 4.11 17.13
CA LEU A 179 8.34 2.69 16.78
C LEU A 179 9.69 2.09 16.36
N ILE A 180 10.49 2.81 15.57
CA ILE A 180 11.82 2.37 15.13
C ILE A 180 12.78 2.26 16.32
N GLU A 181 12.75 3.24 17.23
CA GLU A 181 13.57 3.25 18.45
C GLU A 181 13.22 2.07 19.35
N ASN A 182 11.93 1.82 19.58
CA ASN A 182 11.45 0.70 20.39
C ASN A 182 11.87 -0.66 19.81
N LYS A 183 11.69 -0.85 18.50
CA LYS A 183 12.14 -2.08 17.80
C LYS A 183 13.65 -2.26 17.92
N SER A 184 14.42 -1.19 17.75
CA SER A 184 15.88 -1.20 17.88
C SER A 184 16.33 -1.54 19.29
N ALA A 185 15.67 -1.01 20.32
CA ALA A 185 15.94 -1.33 21.72
C ALA A 185 15.67 -2.82 22.02
N ALA A 186 14.54 -3.35 21.57
CA ALA A 186 14.19 -4.77 21.74
C ALA A 186 15.21 -5.71 21.06
N LEU A 187 15.66 -5.39 19.85
CA LEU A 187 16.68 -6.18 19.15
C LEU A 187 18.03 -6.15 19.88
N ARG A 188 18.43 -5.00 20.45
CA ARG A 188 19.65 -4.90 21.26
C ARG A 188 19.56 -5.75 22.52
N GLN A 189 18.42 -5.73 23.21
CA GLN A 189 18.18 -6.57 24.39
C GLN A 189 18.28 -8.05 24.03
N LEU A 190 17.59 -8.48 22.97
CA LEU A 190 17.66 -9.87 22.49
C LEU A 190 19.10 -10.28 22.15
N ALA A 191 19.87 -9.40 21.50
CA ALA A 191 21.27 -9.68 21.20
C ALA A 191 22.14 -9.81 22.47
N GLN A 192 21.85 -9.04 23.52
CA GLN A 192 22.52 -9.17 24.83
C GLN A 192 22.15 -10.50 25.50
N ASP A 193 20.86 -10.84 25.54
CA ASP A 193 20.36 -12.09 26.13
C ASP A 193 20.96 -13.31 25.43
N LEU A 194 21.03 -13.29 24.10
CA LEU A 194 21.64 -14.36 23.30
C LEU A 194 23.14 -14.52 23.59
N ARG A 195 23.87 -13.43 23.85
CA ARG A 195 25.30 -13.47 24.21
C ARG A 195 25.53 -13.92 25.66
N ALA A 196 24.57 -13.67 26.55
CA ALA A 196 24.66 -14.02 27.96
C ALA A 196 24.28 -15.48 28.26
N ARG A 197 23.74 -16.22 27.28
CA ARG A 197 23.44 -17.65 27.44
C ARG A 197 24.74 -18.46 27.52
N PRO A 198 24.99 -19.20 28.61
CA PRO A 198 26.10 -20.15 28.65
C PRO A 198 25.82 -21.27 27.64
N SER A 199 26.87 -21.62 26.87
CA SER A 199 26.91 -22.72 25.90
C SER A 199 26.71 -24.08 26.54
#